data_AF-A0A8S0W405-F1
#
_entry.id   AF-A0A8S0W405-F1
#
_cell.length_a   1.000
_cell.length_b   1.000
_cell.length_c   1.000
_cell.angle_alpha   90.00
_cell.angle_beta   90.00
_cell.angle_gamma   90.00
#
_symmetry.space_group_name_H-M   'P 1'
#
loop_
_entity.id
_entity.type
_entity.pdbx_description
1 polymer ?
#
loop_
_entity_poly.entity_id
_entity_poly.type
_entity_poly.pdbx_seq_one_letter_code
_entity_poly.pdbx_strand_id
1 'polypeptide(L)'
;MRKGEMRSYESGDPEEGWVRVVMDVPARGLIGYMAGEFKNDVHGQGTINHIFKGYEPYKGAIDTGRNGALISMMTGESSGYAMAPLQARGTLFIHPQTQVYPGMVIGESSKAADLYLNPCVKKQLTNIRAAGADEKIVLASPRVLTLEEALAYMADDELVEVTPTSIRLRKKDLESAKKGRAPKAKAK
;
A
#
# COMPACT_ATOMS: atom_id res chain seq x y z
N MET A 1 -3.34 18.61 -7.96
CA MET A 1 -2.83 17.83 -6.81
C MET A 1 -3.44 18.37 -5.53
N ARG A 2 -3.97 17.48 -4.67
CA ARG A 2 -4.44 17.68 -3.27
C ARG A 2 -5.30 18.92 -2.91
N LYS A 3 -5.67 19.76 -3.89
CA LYS A 3 -6.50 20.98 -3.78
C LYS A 3 -5.93 22.02 -2.79
N GLY A 4 -4.61 22.07 -2.68
CA GLY A 4 -3.90 23.06 -1.86
C GLY A 4 -3.76 24.40 -2.57
N GLU A 5 -3.86 25.48 -1.80
CA GLU A 5 -3.62 26.86 -2.25
C GLU A 5 -2.45 27.45 -1.46
N MET A 6 -1.42 27.92 -2.16
CA MET A 6 -0.27 28.56 -1.54
C MET A 6 -0.65 29.95 -1.01
N ARG A 7 -0.27 30.22 0.24
CA ARG A 7 -0.48 31.50 0.92
C ARG A 7 0.78 32.35 0.95
N SER A 8 1.91 31.75 1.31
CA SER A 8 3.20 32.43 1.29
C SER A 8 4.31 31.47 0.85
N TYR A 9 5.33 32.08 0.26
CA TYR A 9 6.59 31.47 -0.10
C TYR A 9 7.69 32.38 0.42
N GLU A 10 8.50 31.86 1.34
CA GLU A 10 9.60 32.57 1.97
C GLU A 10 10.87 31.78 1.69
N SER A 11 11.77 32.34 0.87
CA SER A 11 13.13 31.82 0.75
C SER A 11 13.94 32.28 1.96
N GLY A 12 14.52 31.34 2.71
CA GLY A 12 15.48 31.65 3.77
C GLY A 12 16.76 32.26 3.20
N ASP A 13 17.70 32.61 4.09
CA ASP A 13 18.98 33.15 3.65
C ASP A 13 19.71 32.16 2.73
N PRO A 14 20.39 32.64 1.66
CA PRO A 14 21.10 31.77 0.72
C PRO A 14 22.14 30.86 1.38
N GLU A 15 22.63 31.24 2.56
CA GLU A 15 23.59 30.46 3.36
C GLU A 15 22.94 29.28 4.12
N GLU A 16 21.67 29.37 4.48
CA GLU A 16 20.94 28.31 5.20
C GLU A 16 20.17 27.37 4.26
N GLY A 17 19.82 27.82 3.05
CA GLY A 17 19.33 26.97 1.96
C GLY A 17 17.95 26.33 2.14
N TRP A 18 17.13 26.80 3.08
CA TRP A 18 15.75 26.32 3.25
C TRP A 18 14.70 27.27 2.66
N VAL A 19 13.54 26.71 2.35
CA VAL A 19 12.36 27.45 1.89
C VAL A 19 11.19 27.09 2.78
N ARG A 20 10.44 28.10 3.22
CA ARG A 20 9.18 27.90 3.92
C ARG A 20 8.01 28.18 2.99
N VAL A 21 7.10 27.21 2.93
CA VAL A 21 5.86 27.32 2.17
C VAL A 21 4.70 27.20 3.14
N VAL A 22 3.78 28.17 3.11
CA VAL A 22 2.53 28.13 3.87
C VAL A 22 1.40 27.88 2.88
N MET A 23 0.57 26.87 3.15
CA MET A 23 -0.53 26.47 2.27
C MET A 23 -1.81 26.20 3.04
N ASP A 24 -2.94 26.55 2.43
CA ASP A 24 -4.26 26.07 2.83
C ASP A 24 -4.56 24.78 2.06
N VAL A 25 -4.71 23.67 2.78
CA VAL A 25 -4.97 22.35 2.18
C VAL A 25 -6.18 21.71 2.87
N PRO A 26 -7.15 21.15 2.12
CA PRO A 26 -8.24 20.41 2.74
C PRO A 26 -7.68 19.17 3.46
N ALA A 27 -8.17 18.87 4.66
CA ALA A 27 -7.68 17.74 5.46
C ALA A 27 -7.67 16.40 4.69
N ARG A 28 -8.68 16.15 3.85
CA ARG A 28 -8.75 14.96 2.97
C ARG A 28 -7.57 14.85 2.00
N GLY A 29 -6.99 15.96 1.60
CA GLY A 29 -5.82 16.03 0.73
C GLY A 29 -4.50 15.92 1.47
N LEU A 30 -4.50 16.05 2.81
CA LEU A 30 -3.30 15.91 3.63
C LEU A 30 -3.06 14.46 4.06
N ILE A 31 -4.15 13.68 4.20
CA ILE A 31 -4.08 12.24 4.49
C ILE A 31 -3.21 11.54 3.43
N GLY A 32 -2.27 10.69 3.89
CA GLY A 32 -1.30 9.99 3.05
C GLY A 32 -0.09 10.80 2.60
N TYR A 33 -0.21 12.14 2.47
CA TYR A 33 0.95 12.97 2.13
C TYR A 33 1.98 12.94 3.25
N MET A 34 1.53 13.18 4.48
CA MET A 34 2.41 13.32 5.65
C MET A 34 3.18 12.04 5.96
N ALA A 35 2.52 10.89 5.85
CA ALA A 35 3.07 9.60 6.25
C ALA A 35 4.02 8.98 5.22
N GLY A 36 3.77 9.23 3.94
CA GLY A 36 4.47 8.57 2.84
C GLY A 36 5.21 9.56 1.94
N GLU A 37 4.46 10.29 1.11
CA GLU A 37 5.01 11.10 0.01
C GLU A 37 5.93 12.23 0.48
N PHE A 38 5.55 12.94 1.54
CA PHE A 38 6.31 14.11 2.01
C PHE A 38 7.77 13.74 2.31
N LYS A 39 8.00 12.63 3.02
CA LYS A 39 9.34 12.18 3.40
C LYS A 39 10.21 11.87 2.18
N ASN A 40 9.60 11.33 1.13
CA ASN A 40 10.27 11.03 -0.14
C ASN A 40 10.58 12.32 -0.92
N ASP A 41 9.60 13.22 -1.04
CA ASP A 41 9.74 14.49 -1.77
C ASP A 41 10.88 15.34 -1.19
N VAL A 42 10.97 15.41 0.13
CA VAL A 42 12.00 16.19 0.84
C VAL A 42 13.28 15.40 1.15
N HIS A 43 13.38 14.15 0.69
CA HIS A 43 14.53 13.27 0.95
C HIS A 43 14.94 13.22 2.44
N GLY A 44 13.94 13.29 3.33
CA GLY A 44 14.14 13.31 4.79
C GLY A 44 14.65 14.63 5.40
N GLN A 45 14.84 15.69 4.62
CA GLN A 45 15.38 16.98 5.08
C GLN A 45 14.31 18.04 5.39
N GLY A 46 13.03 17.74 5.14
CA GLY A 46 11.92 18.68 5.32
C GLY A 46 11.14 18.44 6.61
N THR A 47 10.57 19.52 7.15
CA THR A 47 9.63 19.49 8.28
C THR A 47 8.26 19.97 7.82
N ILE A 48 7.20 19.26 8.23
CA ILE A 48 5.81 19.65 7.97
C ILE A 48 5.09 19.86 9.28
N ASN A 49 4.39 20.99 9.39
CA ASN A 49 3.49 21.29 10.49
C ASN A 49 2.13 21.66 9.91
N HIS A 50 1.06 21.19 10.54
CA HIS A 50 -0.30 21.53 10.13
C HIS A 50 -1.15 21.83 11.36
N ILE A 51 -2.11 22.71 11.18
CA ILE A 51 -3.11 23.07 12.19
C ILE A 51 -4.47 23.18 11.51
N PHE A 52 -5.52 22.81 12.23
CA PHE A 52 -6.88 23.01 11.75
C PHE A 52 -7.19 24.50 11.65
N LYS A 53 -7.51 24.97 10.44
CA LYS A 53 -7.88 26.37 10.17
C LYS A 53 -9.38 26.62 10.38
N GLY A 54 -10.23 25.77 9.82
CA GLY A 54 -11.68 25.96 9.78
C GLY A 54 -12.36 25.11 8.72
N TYR A 55 -13.68 25.23 8.64
CA TYR A 55 -14.49 24.58 7.60
C TYR A 55 -14.62 25.50 6.38
N GLU A 56 -14.51 24.92 5.19
CA GLU A 56 -14.65 25.61 3.90
C GLU A 56 -15.52 24.75 2.95
N PRO A 57 -16.07 25.34 1.86
CA PRO A 57 -16.80 24.58 0.85
C PRO A 57 -16.01 23.42 0.26
N TYR A 58 -16.72 22.37 -0.15
CA TYR A 58 -16.12 21.15 -0.71
C TYR A 58 -15.30 21.44 -1.98
N LYS A 59 -13.97 21.29 -1.91
CA LYS A 59 -13.04 21.53 -3.03
C LYS A 59 -12.98 20.41 -4.11
N GLY A 60 -13.99 19.54 -4.18
CA GLY A 60 -14.06 18.43 -5.14
C GLY A 60 -13.44 17.12 -4.65
N ALA A 61 -13.49 16.11 -5.54
CA ALA A 61 -12.84 14.82 -5.33
C ALA A 61 -11.32 14.97 -5.37
N ILE A 62 -10.64 14.19 -4.55
CA ILE A 62 -9.18 14.08 -4.53
C ILE A 62 -8.89 12.67 -4.99
N ASP A 63 -8.31 12.56 -6.19
CA ASP A 63 -7.90 11.28 -6.74
C ASP A 63 -6.62 10.83 -6.03
N THR A 64 -6.65 9.63 -5.49
CA THR A 64 -5.51 8.98 -4.84
C THR A 64 -4.71 8.12 -5.82
N GLY A 65 -5.21 7.90 -7.04
CA GLY A 65 -4.49 7.13 -8.08
C GLY A 65 -4.22 5.67 -7.69
N ARG A 66 -4.99 5.13 -6.74
CA ARG A 66 -4.78 3.79 -6.19
C ARG A 66 -5.01 2.70 -7.24
N ASN A 67 -4.04 1.80 -7.40
CA ASN A 67 -4.19 0.58 -8.19
C ASN A 67 -4.95 -0.51 -7.41
N GLY A 68 -5.33 -1.58 -8.11
CA GLY A 68 -6.01 -2.72 -7.50
C GLY A 68 -5.16 -3.40 -6.42
N ALA A 69 -5.79 -4.17 -5.56
CA ALA A 69 -5.12 -4.92 -4.51
C ALA A 69 -4.73 -6.33 -4.96
N LEU A 70 -3.58 -6.81 -4.50
CA LEU A 70 -3.20 -8.22 -4.53
C LEU A 70 -3.74 -8.89 -3.26
N ILE A 71 -4.62 -9.87 -3.39
CA ILE A 71 -5.41 -10.43 -2.29
C ILE A 71 -5.13 -11.92 -2.14
N SER A 72 -4.82 -12.37 -0.93
CA SER A 72 -4.65 -13.80 -0.65
C SER A 72 -5.99 -14.54 -0.75
N MET A 73 -6.00 -15.71 -1.40
CA MET A 73 -7.15 -16.60 -1.45
C MET A 73 -7.06 -17.78 -0.48
N MET A 74 -5.90 -17.99 0.16
CA MET A 74 -5.66 -19.14 1.04
C MET A 74 -5.18 -18.72 2.43
N THR A 75 -5.40 -19.61 3.40
CA THR A 75 -4.78 -19.53 4.73
C THR A 75 -3.48 -20.32 4.73
N GLY A 76 -2.42 -19.74 5.29
CA GLY A 76 -1.17 -20.44 5.50
C GLY A 76 0.03 -19.51 5.52
N GLU A 77 1.21 -20.10 5.50
CA GLU A 77 2.47 -19.39 5.43
C GLU A 77 2.82 -19.08 3.98
N SER A 78 3.15 -17.82 3.70
CA SER A 78 3.61 -17.40 2.37
C SER A 78 4.99 -17.97 2.04
N SER A 79 5.19 -18.39 0.79
CA SER A 79 6.46 -18.97 0.36
C SER A 79 7.17 -18.05 -0.65
N GLY A 80 8.50 -17.96 -0.56
CA GLY A 80 9.27 -17.20 -1.55
C GLY A 80 9.09 -17.73 -2.98
N TYR A 81 8.87 -19.03 -3.13
CA TYR A 81 8.57 -19.67 -4.42
C TYR A 81 7.25 -19.19 -5.01
N ALA A 82 6.19 -19.06 -4.20
CA ALA A 82 4.91 -18.54 -4.64
C ALA A 82 5.00 -17.03 -4.92
N MET A 83 5.74 -16.28 -4.11
CA MET A 83 5.85 -14.83 -4.23
C MET A 83 6.69 -14.38 -5.43
N ALA A 84 7.66 -15.18 -5.88
CA ALA A 84 8.55 -14.86 -7.00
C ALA A 84 7.81 -14.54 -8.32
N PRO A 85 6.82 -15.33 -8.78
CA PRO A 85 6.01 -14.95 -9.92
C PRO A 85 4.97 -13.86 -9.60
N LEU A 86 4.57 -13.70 -8.33
CA LEU A 86 3.56 -12.71 -7.94
C LEU A 86 4.11 -11.28 -7.94
N GLN A 87 5.40 -11.07 -7.67
CA GLN A 87 6.01 -9.74 -7.73
C GLN A 87 5.99 -9.11 -9.14
N ALA A 88 5.84 -9.93 -10.20
CA ALA A 88 5.61 -9.42 -11.56
C ALA A 88 4.19 -8.82 -11.75
N ARG A 89 3.27 -9.11 -10.83
CA ARG A 89 1.90 -8.58 -10.83
C ARG A 89 1.77 -7.27 -10.05
N GLY A 90 2.82 -6.83 -9.37
CA GLY A 90 2.87 -5.57 -8.63
C GLY A 90 3.75 -5.64 -7.37
N THR A 91 3.63 -4.64 -6.52
CA THR A 91 4.49 -4.48 -5.33
C THR A 91 3.93 -5.25 -4.15
N LEU A 92 4.74 -6.12 -3.54
CA LEU A 92 4.34 -6.91 -2.38
C LEU A 92 4.46 -6.09 -1.08
N PHE A 93 3.55 -6.32 -0.15
CA PHE A 93 3.55 -5.71 1.19
C PHE A 93 4.03 -6.64 2.30
N ILE A 94 4.13 -7.94 2.00
CA ILE A 94 4.51 -8.96 2.98
C ILE A 94 5.89 -9.53 2.65
N HIS A 95 6.59 -9.97 3.68
CA HIS A 95 7.77 -10.81 3.52
C HIS A 95 7.38 -12.27 3.24
N PRO A 96 8.27 -13.08 2.66
CA PRO A 96 8.16 -14.53 2.74
C PRO A 96 7.97 -14.97 4.19
N GLN A 97 7.32 -16.11 4.39
CA GLN A 97 7.04 -16.69 5.72
C GLN A 97 6.01 -15.90 6.55
N THR A 98 5.40 -14.87 5.98
CA THR A 98 4.27 -14.17 6.61
C THR A 98 3.04 -15.08 6.61
N GLN A 99 2.38 -15.19 7.77
CA GLN A 99 1.10 -15.88 7.90
C GLN A 99 -0.01 -15.05 7.24
N VAL A 100 -0.69 -15.64 6.26
CA VAL A 100 -1.76 -15.01 5.49
C VAL A 100 -3.09 -15.72 5.70
N TYR A 101 -4.17 -15.02 5.39
CA TYR A 101 -5.53 -15.55 5.39
C TYR A 101 -6.32 -15.05 4.18
N PRO A 102 -7.40 -15.74 3.76
CA PRO A 102 -8.21 -15.32 2.63
C PRO A 102 -8.78 -13.92 2.83
N GLY A 103 -8.63 -13.05 1.84
CA GLY A 103 -9.06 -11.66 1.88
C GLY A 103 -8.03 -10.69 2.48
N MET A 104 -6.90 -11.19 3.01
CA MET A 104 -5.76 -10.34 3.35
C MET A 104 -5.16 -9.73 2.08
N VAL A 105 -4.96 -8.42 2.08
CA VAL A 105 -4.23 -7.70 1.03
C VAL A 105 -2.74 -7.89 1.28
N ILE A 106 -2.06 -8.46 0.29
CA ILE A 106 -0.63 -8.82 0.36
C ILE A 106 0.25 -7.97 -0.55
N GLY A 107 -0.34 -7.03 -1.29
CA GLY A 107 0.38 -6.14 -2.19
C GLY A 107 -0.55 -5.21 -2.99
N GLU A 108 0.08 -4.37 -3.79
CA GLU A 108 -0.55 -3.48 -4.76
C GLU A 108 -0.34 -4.05 -6.17
N SER A 109 -1.41 -4.09 -6.97
CA SER A 109 -1.37 -4.54 -8.35
C SER A 109 -0.75 -3.47 -9.26
N SER A 110 -0.11 -3.91 -10.33
CA SER A 110 0.31 -3.02 -11.43
C SER A 110 -0.86 -2.55 -12.31
N LYS A 111 -2.09 -3.03 -12.04
CA LYS A 111 -3.31 -2.68 -12.78
C LYS A 111 -4.38 -2.17 -11.82
N ALA A 112 -5.41 -1.51 -12.36
CA ALA A 112 -6.52 -1.00 -11.57
C ALA A 112 -7.43 -2.10 -10.97
N ALA A 113 -7.37 -3.33 -11.47
CA ALA A 113 -8.23 -4.42 -11.02
C ALA A 113 -7.59 -5.22 -9.88
N ASP A 114 -8.41 -5.59 -8.89
CA ASP A 114 -8.01 -6.50 -7.82
C ASP A 114 -7.69 -7.90 -8.37
N LEU A 115 -6.67 -8.54 -7.80
CA LEU A 115 -6.24 -9.88 -8.19
C LEU A 115 -6.20 -10.81 -6.96
N TYR A 116 -6.88 -11.94 -7.05
CA TYR A 116 -6.88 -12.99 -6.04
C TYR A 116 -5.82 -14.03 -6.38
N LEU A 117 -4.92 -14.30 -5.43
CA LEU A 117 -3.72 -15.11 -5.64
C LEU A 117 -3.51 -16.07 -4.47
N ASN A 118 -2.76 -17.15 -4.70
CA ASN A 118 -2.29 -18.04 -3.65
C ASN A 118 -0.80 -17.81 -3.35
N PRO A 119 -0.45 -17.16 -2.24
CA PRO A 119 0.94 -16.95 -1.83
C PRO A 119 1.55 -18.15 -1.07
N CYS A 120 0.79 -19.23 -0.84
CA CYS A 120 1.21 -20.39 -0.03
C CYS A 120 1.68 -21.59 -0.88
N VAL A 121 1.81 -21.43 -2.20
CA VAL A 121 2.27 -22.52 -3.09
C VAL A 121 3.69 -22.93 -2.72
N LYS A 122 3.90 -24.21 -2.43
CA LYS A 122 5.23 -24.76 -2.14
C LYS A 122 5.87 -25.31 -3.42
N LYS A 123 7.20 -25.24 -3.51
CA LYS A 123 7.97 -25.89 -4.58
C LYS A 123 7.71 -27.40 -4.51
N GLN A 124 7.23 -28.01 -5.60
CA GLN A 124 7.15 -29.47 -5.67
C GLN A 124 8.56 -30.02 -5.83
N LEU A 125 8.97 -30.91 -4.92
CA LEU A 125 10.27 -31.58 -4.95
C LEU A 125 10.21 -32.75 -5.95
N THR A 126 10.22 -32.45 -7.25
CA THR A 126 10.35 -33.48 -8.29
C THR A 126 11.84 -33.72 -8.59
N ASN A 127 12.35 -34.80 -7.99
CA ASN A 127 13.61 -35.51 -8.29
C ASN A 127 14.95 -34.88 -7.87
N ILE A 128 15.56 -35.59 -6.92
CA ILE A 128 16.93 -35.55 -6.37
C ILE A 128 18.07 -35.62 -7.43
N ARG A 129 17.77 -35.74 -8.73
CA ARG A 129 18.78 -35.89 -9.80
C ARG A 129 19.27 -34.57 -10.41
N ALA A 130 18.67 -33.43 -10.10
CA ALA A 130 19.13 -32.11 -10.54
C ALA A 130 20.04 -31.46 -9.47
N ALA A 131 21.12 -32.12 -9.09
CA ALA A 131 22.01 -31.71 -7.99
C ALA A 131 22.84 -30.42 -8.25
N GLY A 132 22.54 -29.64 -9.30
CA GLY A 132 23.36 -28.49 -9.70
C GLY A 132 22.61 -27.25 -10.20
N ALA A 133 21.27 -27.26 -10.22
CA ALA A 133 20.48 -26.16 -10.76
C ALA A 133 19.28 -25.81 -9.86
N ASP A 134 19.54 -25.49 -8.59
CA ASP A 134 18.54 -24.76 -7.81
C ASP A 134 18.56 -23.30 -8.26
N GLU A 135 17.53 -22.90 -9.01
CA GLU A 135 17.33 -21.49 -9.35
C GLU A 135 17.22 -20.66 -8.08
N LYS A 136 18.11 -19.67 -7.94
CA LYS A 136 18.09 -18.73 -6.83
C LYS A 136 16.84 -17.87 -6.95
N ILE A 137 15.92 -18.01 -6.00
CA ILE A 137 14.74 -17.16 -5.91
C ILE A 137 15.18 -15.75 -5.48
N VAL A 138 14.95 -14.76 -6.34
CA VAL A 138 15.21 -13.34 -6.04
C VAL A 138 13.87 -12.64 -5.85
N LEU A 139 13.73 -11.96 -4.72
CA LEU A 139 12.55 -11.18 -4.37
C LEU A 139 12.93 -9.72 -4.16
N ALA A 140 12.15 -8.81 -4.71
CA ALA A 140 12.22 -7.41 -4.34
C ALA A 140 11.84 -7.24 -2.87
N SER A 141 12.46 -6.26 -2.20
CA SER A 141 12.07 -5.92 -0.83
C SER A 141 10.61 -5.46 -0.83
N PRO A 142 9.76 -6.01 0.05
CA PRO A 142 8.37 -5.58 0.13
C PRO A 142 8.27 -4.15 0.67
N ARG A 143 7.21 -3.46 0.27
CA ARG A 143 6.82 -2.16 0.82
C ARG A 143 6.00 -2.41 2.09
N VAL A 144 6.66 -2.34 3.24
CA VAL A 144 6.00 -2.48 4.54
C VAL A 144 5.28 -1.17 4.86
N LEU A 145 3.95 -1.22 4.92
CA LEU A 145 3.13 -0.04 5.21
C LEU A 145 3.10 0.25 6.71
N THR A 146 3.31 1.50 7.06
CA THR A 146 2.98 2.03 8.39
C THR A 146 1.46 2.14 8.56
N LEU A 147 0.99 2.42 9.79
CA LEU A 147 -0.43 2.58 10.07
C LEU A 147 -1.06 3.71 9.25
N GLU A 148 -0.37 4.84 9.18
CA GLU A 148 -0.86 6.02 8.47
C GLU A 148 -0.88 5.79 6.96
N GLU A 149 0.14 5.13 6.40
CA GLU A 149 0.15 4.73 4.99
C GLU A 149 -0.96 3.71 4.68
N ALA A 150 -1.19 2.74 5.58
CA ALA A 150 -2.26 1.76 5.42
C ALA A 150 -3.64 2.43 5.44
N LEU A 151 -3.86 3.40 6.35
CA LEU A 151 -5.11 4.18 6.43
C LEU A 151 -5.32 5.04 5.18
N ALA A 152 -4.25 5.62 4.64
CA ALA A 152 -4.32 6.39 3.41
C ALA A 152 -4.53 5.53 2.16
N TYR A 153 -4.01 4.30 2.18
CA TYR A 153 -4.10 3.36 1.05
C TYR A 153 -5.42 2.59 1.01
N MET A 154 -6.06 2.34 2.16
CA MET A 154 -7.27 1.51 2.26
C MET A 154 -8.41 2.02 1.36
N ALA A 155 -9.07 1.12 0.63
CA ALA A 155 -10.29 1.45 -0.10
C ALA A 155 -11.58 1.28 0.73
N ASP A 156 -12.70 1.79 0.18
CA ASP A 156 -14.01 1.73 0.84
C ASP A 156 -14.50 0.30 1.15
N ASP A 157 -14.02 -0.71 0.43
CA ASP A 157 -14.35 -2.12 0.65
C ASP A 157 -13.31 -2.87 1.50
N GLU A 158 -12.38 -2.15 2.12
CA GLU A 158 -11.26 -2.67 2.90
C GLU A 158 -11.28 -2.21 4.37
N LEU A 159 -10.47 -2.87 5.18
CA LEU A 159 -10.25 -2.58 6.60
C LEU A 159 -8.75 -2.70 6.91
N VAL A 160 -8.27 -1.82 7.81
CA VAL A 160 -6.98 -1.98 8.47
C VAL A 160 -7.20 -2.79 9.76
N GLU A 161 -6.59 -3.96 9.84
CA GLU A 161 -6.50 -4.78 11.04
C GLU A 161 -5.24 -4.38 11.81
N VAL A 162 -5.41 -4.00 13.08
CA VAL A 162 -4.31 -3.56 13.94
C VAL A 162 -4.22 -4.47 15.16
N THR A 163 -3.02 -4.98 15.41
CA THR A 163 -2.64 -5.68 16.63
C THR A 163 -1.40 -5.00 17.23
N PRO A 164 -1.01 -5.29 18.48
CA PRO A 164 0.20 -4.70 19.06
C PRO A 164 1.49 -4.96 18.27
N THR A 165 1.52 -6.01 17.45
CA THR A 165 2.72 -6.45 16.73
C THR A 165 2.56 -6.40 15.20
N SER A 166 1.38 -6.06 14.67
CA SER A 166 1.12 -6.14 13.23
C SER A 166 0.05 -5.18 12.78
N ILE A 167 0.24 -4.64 11.58
CA ILE A 167 -0.75 -3.86 10.83
C ILE A 167 -0.97 -4.60 9.52
N ARG A 168 -2.23 -4.91 9.20
CA ARG A 168 -2.60 -5.64 7.99
C ARG A 168 -3.74 -4.95 7.28
N LEU A 169 -3.76 -5.06 5.96
CA LEU A 169 -4.89 -4.67 5.12
C LEU A 169 -5.68 -5.91 4.74
N ARG A 170 -7.00 -5.79 4.70
CA ARG A 170 -7.90 -6.86 4.26
C ARG A 170 -9.18 -6.33 3.64
N LYS A 171 -9.82 -7.15 2.81
CA LYS A 171 -11.20 -6.92 2.36
C LYS A 171 -12.19 -7.01 3.52
N LYS A 172 -13.26 -6.22 3.45
CA LYS A 172 -14.41 -6.31 4.37
C LYS A 172 -15.06 -7.70 4.24
N ASP A 173 -15.35 -8.12 3.02
CA ASP A 173 -15.89 -9.45 2.72
C ASP A 173 -14.76 -10.47 2.49
N LEU A 174 -14.65 -11.45 3.38
CA LEU A 174 -13.67 -12.54 3.25
C LEU A 174 -14.19 -13.73 2.44
N GLU A 175 -15.51 -13.88 2.32
CA GLU A 175 -16.08 -15.05 1.65
C GLU A 175 -15.86 -15.00 0.14
N SER A 176 -16.01 -13.83 -0.46
CA SER A 176 -15.69 -13.60 -1.88
C SER A 176 -14.23 -13.92 -2.17
N ALA A 177 -13.33 -13.53 -1.27
CA ALA A 177 -11.90 -13.84 -1.37
C ALA A 177 -11.60 -15.35 -1.28
N LYS A 178 -12.27 -16.09 -0.39
CA LYS A 178 -12.17 -17.56 -0.34
C LYS A 178 -12.61 -18.23 -1.64
N LYS A 179 -13.59 -17.65 -2.33
CA LYS A 179 -14.11 -18.15 -3.62
C LYS A 179 -13.28 -17.67 -4.83
N GLY A 180 -12.24 -16.87 -4.61
CA GLY A 180 -11.40 -16.31 -5.67
C GLY A 180 -12.16 -15.41 -6.64
N ARG A 181 -13.26 -14.79 -6.18
CA ARG A 181 -14.15 -13.98 -7.02
C ARG A 181 -14.20 -12.56 -6.49
N ALA A 182 -14.11 -11.58 -7.39
CA ALA A 182 -14.46 -10.21 -7.07
C ALA A 182 -15.93 -10.14 -6.59
N PRO A 183 -16.26 -9.29 -5.60
CA PRO A 183 -17.64 -9.10 -5.18
C PRO A 183 -18.49 -8.70 -6.40
N LYS A 184 -19.67 -9.30 -6.54
CA LYS A 184 -20.63 -8.87 -7.56
C LYS A 184 -21.02 -7.43 -7.25
N ALA A 185 -20.86 -6.51 -8.20
CA ALA A 185 -21.32 -5.15 -8.06
C ALA A 185 -22.79 -5.18 -7.64
N LYS A 186 -23.14 -4.53 -6.51
CA LYS A 186 -24.54 -4.32 -6.17
C LYS A 186 -25.14 -3.47 -7.30
N ALA A 187 -26.06 -4.06 -8.05
CA ALA A 187 -26.89 -3.32 -9.00
C ALA A 187 -27.57 -2.19 -8.21
N LYS A 188 -27.37 -0.96 -8.68
CA LYS A 188 -28.02 0.22 -8.14
C LYS A 188 -29.47 0.28 -8.60
#